data_AF-A0A6G6AVA9-F1
#
_entry.id   AF-A0A6G6AVA9-F1
#
_cell.length_a   1.000
_cell.length_b   1.000
_cell.length_c   1.000
_cell.angle_alpha   90.00
_cell.angle_beta   90.00
_cell.angle_gamma   90.00
#
_symmetry.space_group_name_H-M   'P 1'
#
loop_
_entity.id
_entity.type
_entity.pdbx_description
1 polymer ?
#
loop_
_entity_poly.entity_id
_entity_poly.type
_entity_poly.pdbx_seq_one_letter_code
_entity_poly.pdbx_strand_id
1 'polypeptide(L)' 'MGLKISKQIIEVHEGTFKVESKENQFFKVIINLPLEHDNY' A
#
# COMPACT_ATOMS: atom_id res chain seq x y z
N MET A 1 12.24 -4.39 7.68
CA MET A 1 12.43 -2.92 7.63
C MET A 1 11.88 -2.30 6.35
N GLY A 2 12.21 -2.81 5.15
CA GLY A 2 11.71 -2.25 3.87
C GLY A 2 10.19 -2.04 3.80
N LEU A 3 9.38 -3.07 4.09
CA LEU A 3 7.92 -2.96 4.06
C LEU A 3 7.35 -1.92 5.04
N LYS A 4 8.03 -1.69 6.18
CA LYS A 4 7.63 -0.67 7.15
C LYS A 4 7.81 0.73 6.59
N ILE A 5 8.95 0.96 5.92
CA ILE A 5 9.24 2.25 5.26
C ILE A 5 8.25 2.46 4.11
N SER A 6 8.02 1.43 3.29
CA SER A 6 7.03 1.51 2.20
C SER A 6 5.64 1.87 2.71
N LYS A 7 5.19 1.23 3.80
CA LYS A 7 3.91 1.56 4.44
C LYS A 7 3.85 3.03 4.87
N GLN A 8 4.90 3.54 5.53
CA GLN A 8 4.95 4.95 5.95
C GLN A 8 4.88 5.92 4.77
N ILE A 9 5.57 5.64 3.66
CA ILE A 9 5.51 6.47 2.44
C ILE A 9 4.08 6.52 1.90
N ILE A 10 3.42 5.37 1.84
CA ILE A 10 2.05 5.26 1.29
C ILE A 10 1.05 5.99 2.19
N GLU A 11 1.18 5.87 3.51
CA GLU A 11 0.33 6.58 4.48
C GLU A 11 0.48 8.12 4.39
N VAL A 12 1.70 8.62 4.11
CA VAL A 12 1.95 10.06 3.89
C VAL A 12 1.22 10.60 2.66
N HIS A 13 1.00 9.77 1.64
CA HIS A 13 0.27 10.14 0.42
C HIS A 13 -1.23 9.77 0.50
N GLU A 14 -1.77 9.65 1.71
CA GLU A 14 -3.17 9.27 1.99
C GLU A 14 -3.58 7.92 1.36
N GLY A 15 -2.59 7.10 1.03
CA GLY A 15 -2.79 5.76 0.48
C GLY A 15 -3.05 4.72 1.56
N THR A 16 -3.45 3.52 1.12
CA THR A 16 -3.66 2.37 2.00
C THR A 16 -2.68 1.24 1.66
N PHE A 17 -2.24 0.52 2.70
CA PHE A 17 -1.33 -0.61 2.59
C PHE A 17 -1.94 -1.83 3.28
N LYS A 18 -2.30 -2.86 2.50
CA LYS A 18 -2.86 -4.12 3.00
C LYS A 18 -1.94 -5.29 2.67
N VAL A 19 -1.75 -6.19 3.63
CA VAL A 19 -1.04 -7.45 3.43
C VAL A 19 -2.03 -8.59 3.53
N GLU A 20 -2.03 -9.44 2.52
CA GLU A 20 -2.75 -10.71 2.52
C GLU A 20 -1.70 -11.82 2.43
N SER A 21 -1.87 -12.89 3.20
CA SER A 21 -0.90 -13.99 3.23
C SER A 21 -1.64 -15.31 3.08
N LYS A 22 -1.07 -16.20 2.28
CA LYS A 22 -1.44 -17.61 2.23
C LYS A 22 -0.22 -18.41 2.65
N GLU A 23 -0.32 -18.98 3.84
CA GLU A 23 0.76 -19.74 4.47
C GLU A 23 1.32 -20.81 3.53
N ASN A 24 2.64 -20.96 3.52
CA ASN A 24 3.38 -21.90 2.68
C ASN A 24 3.15 -21.73 1.17
N GLN A 25 2.62 -20.60 0.71
CA GLN A 25 2.46 -20.30 -0.72
C GLN A 25 3.02 -18.93 -1.08
N PHE A 26 2.41 -17.86 -0.57
CA PHE A 26 2.79 -16.50 -0.93
C PHE A 26 2.24 -15.48 0.06
N PHE A 27 2.76 -14.26 -0.02
CA PHE A 27 2.08 -13.08 0.48
C PHE A 27 1.85 -12.09 -0.66
N LYS A 28 0.81 -11.28 -0.52
CA LYS A 28 0.39 -10.26 -1.46
C LYS A 28 0.33 -8.93 -0.72
N VAL A 29 0.92 -7.90 -1.32
CA VAL A 29 0.79 -6.52 -0.85
C VAL A 29 -0.11 -5.78 -1.81
N ILE A 30 -1.14 -5.13 -1.27
CA ILE A 30 -2.09 -4.32 -2.03
C ILE A 30 -1.90 -2.87 -1.58
N ILE A 31 -1.59 -2.01 -2.54
CA ILE A 31 -1.38 -0.58 -2.34
C ILE A 31 -2.48 0.14 -3.11
N ASN A 32 -3.26 0.98 -2.43
CA ASN A 32 -4.19 1.89 -3.10
C ASN A 32 -3.73 3.32 -2.85
N LEU A 33 -3.66 4.13 -3.90
CA LEU A 33 -3.36 5.55 -3.83
C LEU A 33 -4.58 6.34 -4.33
N PRO A 34 -4.90 7.48 -3.71
CA PRO A 34 -5.93 8.37 -4.25
C PRO A 34 -5.48 8.86 -5.63
N LEU A 35 -6.43 8.94 -6.56
CA LEU A 35 -6.21 9.68 -7.80
C LEU A 35 -6.28 11.17 -7.45
N GLU A 36 -5.32 11.96 -7.91
CA GLU A 36 -5.48 13.41 -7.90
C GLU A 36 -6.77 13.74 -8.66
N HIS A 37 -7.70 14.45 -8.02
CA HIS A 37 -8.82 15.04 -8.75
C HIS A 37 -8.22 16.11 -9.65
N ASP A 38 -8.01 15.78 -10.93
CA ASP A 38 -7.93 16.78 -11.98
C ASP A 38 -9.27 17.52 -11.96
N ASN A 39 -9.29 18.68 -11.30
CA ASN A 39 -10.37 19.65 -11.37
C ASN A 39 -10.50 20.12 -12.82
N TYR A 40 -11.35 19.44 -13.60
CA TYR A 40 -11.87 19.92 -14.88
C TYR A 40 -13.02 20.91 -14.65
#